data_AF-A0A0F9HU74-F1
#
_entry.id   AF-A0A0F9HU74-F1
#
_cell.length_a   1.000
_cell.length_b   1.000
_cell.length_c   1.000
_cell.angle_alpha   90.00
_cell.angle_beta   90.00
_cell.angle_gamma   90.00
#
_symmetry.space_group_name_H-M   'P 1'
#
loop_
_entity.id
_entity.type
_entity.pdbx_description
1 polymer ?
#
loop_
_entity_poly.entity_id
_entity_poly.type
_entity_poly.pdbx_seq_one_letter_code
_entity_poly.pdbx_strand_id
1 'polypeptide(L)'
;MKEKICYGCGKLLALTKFSPCKTTKDGRVSACRVCKRAKARRVYQIKKFDYIKYGIVRTKKEEREVDLLKVLNIMEKANRALLKVLTDGDKRDQIGVM
;
A
#
# COMPACT_ATOMS: atom_id res chain seq x y z
N MET A 1 6.76 30.37 -20.37
CA MET A 1 6.97 29.35 -19.29
C MET A 1 8.46 29.06 -19.20
N LYS A 2 9.02 28.83 -18.00
CA LYS A 2 10.43 28.41 -17.87
C LYS A 2 10.56 26.90 -18.15
N GLU A 3 11.54 26.52 -18.95
CA GLU A 3 11.83 25.15 -19.37
C GLU A 3 13.24 24.73 -18.94
N LYS A 4 13.47 23.42 -18.85
CA LYS A 4 14.75 22.81 -18.46
C LYS A 4 14.95 21.48 -19.17
N ILE A 5 16.19 21.19 -19.57
CA ILE A 5 16.57 19.90 -20.13
C ILE A 5 16.63 18.86 -19.01
N CYS A 6 15.95 17.73 -19.20
CA CYS A 6 16.01 16.60 -18.29
C CYS A 6 17.26 15.75 -18.54
N TYR A 7 18.12 15.61 -17.53
CA TYR A 7 19.35 14.80 -17.63
C TYR A 7 19.09 13.29 -17.76
N GLY A 8 17.88 12.82 -17.45
CA GLY A 8 17.53 11.40 -17.56
C GLY A 8 16.99 10.99 -18.92
N CYS A 9 16.38 11.90 -19.69
CA CYS A 9 15.78 11.58 -20.99
C CYS A 9 16.17 12.56 -22.12
N GLY A 10 16.98 13.57 -21.85
CA GLY A 10 17.45 14.56 -22.83
C GLY A 10 16.40 15.59 -23.28
N LYS A 11 15.13 15.43 -22.92
CA LYS A 11 14.04 16.30 -23.41
C LYS A 11 14.00 17.65 -22.69
N LEU A 12 13.73 18.71 -23.46
CA LEU A 12 13.35 20.03 -22.94
C LEU A 12 11.91 19.95 -22.40
N LEU A 13 11.72 20.26 -21.12
CA LEU A 13 10.42 20.12 -20.44
C LEU A 13 10.15 21.32 -19.54
N ALA A 14 8.87 21.63 -19.31
CA ALA A 14 8.46 22.65 -18.35
C ALA A 14 8.96 22.35 -16.92
N LEU A 15 9.31 23.40 -16.16
CA LEU A 15 9.79 23.25 -14.76
C LEU A 15 8.80 22.52 -13.84
N THR A 16 7.50 22.54 -14.14
CA THR A 16 6.47 21.80 -13.39
C THR A 16 6.67 20.28 -13.43
N LYS A 17 7.32 19.77 -14.49
CA LYS A 17 7.67 18.35 -14.65
C LYS A 17 8.87 17.92 -13.81
N PHE A 18 9.49 18.84 -13.07
CA PHE A 18 10.60 18.59 -12.15
C PHE A 18 10.16 18.76 -10.69
N SER A 19 10.65 17.89 -9.80
CA SER A 19 10.43 18.04 -8.35
C SER A 19 11.24 19.22 -7.79
N PRO A 20 10.74 19.89 -6.73
CA PRO A 20 11.52 20.90 -6.02
C PRO A 20 12.78 20.28 -5.39
N CYS A 21 13.86 21.05 -5.34
CA CYS A 21 15.13 20.67 -4.74
C CYS A 21 15.82 21.91 -4.16
N LYS A 22 16.03 21.93 -2.83
CA LYS A 22 16.60 23.10 -2.14
C LYS A 22 18.09 23.30 -2.40
N THR A 23 18.79 22.25 -2.83
CA THR A 23 20.25 22.25 -3.03
C THR A 23 20.69 22.70 -4.41
N THR A 24 19.75 22.84 -5.35
CA THR A 24 20.04 23.25 -6.73
C THR A 24 19.76 24.74 -6.92
N LYS A 25 20.61 25.45 -7.66
CA LYS A 25 20.49 26.90 -7.93
C LYS A 25 19.13 27.31 -8.50
N ASP A 26 18.51 26.47 -9.32
CA ASP A 26 17.19 26.70 -9.94
C ASP A 26 16.01 26.14 -9.11
N GLY A 27 16.28 25.62 -7.92
CA GLY A 27 15.27 25.08 -7.02
C GLY A 27 14.61 23.78 -7.50
N ARG A 28 15.14 23.11 -8.52
CA ARG A 28 14.55 21.93 -9.17
C ARG A 28 15.57 20.84 -9.43
N VAL A 29 15.18 19.58 -9.24
CA VAL A 29 16.05 18.43 -9.58
C VAL A 29 16.48 18.43 -11.06
N SER A 30 17.59 17.76 -11.38
CA SER A 30 18.13 17.67 -12.75
C SER A 30 17.36 16.72 -13.68
N ALA A 31 16.60 15.76 -13.12
CA ALA A 31 15.81 14.80 -13.87
C ALA A 31 14.31 15.03 -13.66
N CYS A 32 13.50 14.82 -14.71
CA CYS A 32 12.06 14.94 -14.62
C CYS A 32 11.46 13.88 -13.67
N ARG A 33 10.22 14.11 -13.21
CA ARG A 33 9.52 13.22 -12.27
C ARG A 33 9.43 11.77 -12.78
N VAL A 34 9.29 11.58 -14.10
CA VAL A 34 9.21 10.25 -14.71
C VAL A 34 10.54 9.51 -14.57
N CYS A 35 11.64 10.13 -15.01
CA CYS A 35 12.98 9.56 -14.86
C CYS A 35 13.33 9.31 -13.38
N LYS A 36 12.96 10.23 -12.48
CA LYS A 36 13.16 10.06 -11.03
C LYS A 36 12.41 8.83 -10.50
N ARG A 37 11.15 8.62 -10.87
CA ARG A 37 10.36 7.44 -10.49
C ARG A 37 10.95 6.15 -11.06
N ALA A 38 11.38 6.16 -12.32
CA ALA A 38 12.01 5.00 -12.95
C ALA A 38 13.30 4.60 -12.21
N LYS A 39 14.17 5.58 -11.88
CA LYS A 39 15.39 5.36 -11.10
C LYS A 39 15.07 4.80 -9.71
N ALA A 40 14.10 5.37 -9.00
CA ALA A 40 13.69 4.89 -7.69
C ALA A 40 13.17 3.45 -7.74
N ARG A 41 12.34 3.11 -8.74
CA ARG A 41 11.85 1.74 -8.95
C ARG A 41 12.99 0.75 -9.18
N ARG A 42 13.98 1.11 -9.99
CA ARG A 42 15.16 0.27 -10.25
C ARG A 42 15.99 0.03 -8.99
N VAL A 43 16.27 1.09 -8.22
CA VAL A 43 17.00 0.97 -6.94
C VAL A 43 16.23 0.09 -5.96
N TYR A 44 14.92 0.28 -5.86
CA TYR A 44 14.07 -0.56 -5.02
C TYR A 44 14.13 -2.03 -5.45
N GLN A 45 14.07 -2.34 -6.74
CA GLN A 45 14.16 -3.71 -7.24
C GLN A 45 15.48 -4.39 -6.85
N ILE A 46 16.60 -3.67 -6.93
CA ILE A 46 17.92 -4.19 -6.54
C ILE A 46 17.97 -4.47 -5.04
N LYS A 47 17.46 -3.54 -4.22
CA LYS A 47 17.46 -3.64 -2.76
C LYS A 47 16.30 -4.48 -2.19
N LYS A 48 15.40 -4.98 -3.04
CA LYS A 48 14.17 -5.64 -2.60
C LYS A 48 14.48 -6.87 -1.74
N PHE A 49 15.49 -7.64 -2.13
CA PHE A 49 15.92 -8.81 -1.39
C PHE A 49 16.40 -8.43 0.02
N ASP A 50 17.22 -7.38 0.13
CA ASP A 50 17.68 -6.88 1.44
C ASP A 50 16.51 -6.41 2.29
N TYR A 51 15.57 -5.66 1.72
CA TYR A 51 14.39 -5.20 2.45
C TYR A 51 13.51 -6.36 2.96
N ILE A 52 13.42 -7.45 2.20
CA ILE A 52 12.75 -8.67 2.66
C ILE A 52 13.57 -9.35 3.77
N LYS A 53 14.88 -9.52 3.56
CA LYS A 53 15.80 -10.14 4.53
C LYS A 53 15.78 -9.43 5.89
N TYR A 54 15.70 -8.10 5.90
CA TYR A 54 15.64 -7.29 7.12
C TYR A 54 14.21 -7.06 7.62
N GLY A 55 13.19 -7.68 7.03
CA GLY A 55 11.79 -7.56 7.47
C GLY A 55 11.16 -6.18 7.29
N ILE A 56 11.76 -5.31 6.46
CA ILE A 56 11.24 -3.96 6.16
C ILE A 56 10.00 -4.06 5.25
N VAL A 57 9.96 -5.07 4.37
CA VAL A 57 8.85 -5.31 3.44
C VAL A 57 8.47 -6.79 3.45
N ARG A 58 7.18 -7.09 3.43
CA ARG A 58 6.65 -8.46 3.34
C ARG A 58 6.78 -9.02 1.92
N THR A 59 6.95 -10.33 1.84
CA THR A 59 6.84 -11.08 0.59
C THR A 59 5.38 -11.21 0.16
N LYS A 60 5.15 -11.47 -1.13
CA LYS A 60 3.80 -11.76 -1.65
C LYS A 60 3.16 -12.98 -0.98
N LYS A 61 3.97 -13.93 -0.49
CA LYS A 61 3.47 -15.11 0.21
C LYS A 61 2.90 -14.71 1.58
N GLU A 62 3.69 -13.96 2.35
CA GLU A 62 3.28 -13.44 3.66
C GLU A 62 2.08 -12.49 3.54
N GLU A 63 2.03 -11.65 2.51
CA GLU A 63 0.86 -10.79 2.24
C GLU A 63 -0.42 -11.62 2.05
N ARG A 64 -0.37 -12.69 1.24
CA ARG A 64 -1.51 -13.59 1.03
C ARG A 64 -1.92 -14.33 2.29
N GLU A 65 -0.96 -14.83 3.06
CA GLU A 65 -1.23 -15.52 4.33
C GLU A 65 -1.93 -14.59 5.32
N VAL A 66 -1.47 -13.33 5.42
CA VAL A 66 -2.13 -12.31 6.23
C VAL A 66 -3.54 -12.01 5.73
N ASP A 67 -3.75 -11.92 4.41
CA ASP A 67 -5.07 -11.67 3.85
C ASP A 67 -6.03 -12.85 4.06
N LEU A 68 -5.55 -14.09 3.94
CA LEU A 68 -6.31 -15.31 4.28
C LEU A 68 -6.70 -15.32 5.76
N LEU A 69 -5.77 -15.00 6.66
CA LEU A 69 -6.04 -14.88 8.10
C LEU A 69 -7.11 -13.82 8.39
N LYS A 70 -7.12 -12.69 7.68
CA LYS A 70 -8.18 -11.68 7.82
C LYS A 70 -9.55 -12.24 7.43
N VAL A 71 -9.63 -12.96 6.31
CA VAL A 71 -10.87 -13.57 5.82
C VAL A 71 -11.40 -14.59 6.83
N LEU A 72 -10.54 -15.49 7.33
CA LEU A 72 -10.91 -16.47 8.35
C LEU A 72 -11.45 -15.80 9.62
N ASN A 73 -10.78 -14.76 10.10
CA ASN A 73 -11.25 -13.99 11.26
C ASN A 73 -12.62 -13.34 11.03
N ILE A 74 -12.92 -12.86 9.81
CA ILE A 74 -14.23 -12.33 9.45
C ILE A 74 -15.29 -13.44 9.49
N MET A 75 -14.98 -14.59 8.90
CA MET A 75 -15.88 -15.76 8.90
C MET A 75 -16.19 -16.24 10.33
N GLU A 76 -15.18 -16.35 11.20
CA GLU A 76 -15.37 -16.73 12.60
C GLU A 76 -16.22 -15.73 13.39
N LYS A 77 -16.10 -14.44 13.10
CA LYS A 77 -16.95 -13.40 13.71
C LYS A 77 -18.40 -13.53 13.26
N ALA A 78 -18.62 -13.77 11.97
CA ALA A 78 -19.95 -14.01 11.42
C ALA A 78 -20.59 -15.25 12.04
N ASN A 79 -19.86 -16.36 12.12
CA ASN A 79 -20.32 -17.59 12.75
C ASN A 79 -20.69 -17.38 14.22
N ARG A 80 -19.86 -16.66 14.97
CA ARG A 80 -20.18 -16.30 16.38
C ARG A 80 -21.43 -15.43 16.50
N ALA A 81 -21.66 -14.51 15.57
CA ALA A 81 -22.87 -13.69 15.57
C ALA A 81 -24.12 -14.52 15.27
N LEU A 82 -24.04 -15.42 14.28
CA LEU A 82 -25.13 -16.36 13.96
C LEU A 82 -25.46 -17.27 15.14
N LEU A 83 -24.45 -17.82 15.81
CA LEU A 83 -24.66 -18.68 16.98
C LEU A 83 -25.43 -17.95 18.08
N LYS A 84 -25.10 -16.68 18.35
CA LYS A 84 -25.83 -15.86 19.33
C LYS A 84 -27.30 -15.69 18.97
N VAL A 85 -27.59 -15.38 17.70
CA VAL A 85 -28.98 -15.23 17.22
C VAL A 85 -29.78 -16.53 17.42
N LEU A 86 -29.16 -17.68 17.17
CA LEU A 86 -29.79 -18.99 17.38
C LEU A 86 -30.05 -19.25 18.86
N THR A 87 -29.07 -19.00 19.74
CA THR A 87 -29.21 -19.27 21.19
C THR A 87 -30.10 -18.27 21.94
N ASP A 88 -30.22 -17.03 21.44
CA ASP A 88 -31.11 -16.02 22.03
C ASP A 88 -32.56 -16.12 21.49
N GLY A 89 -32.79 -16.93 20.44
CA GLY A 89 -34.12 -17.27 19.92
C GLY A 89 -34.94 -18.13 20.89
N ASP A 90 -34.30 -19.09 21.57
CA ASP A 90 -34.98 -20.07 22.44
C ASP A 90 -35.52 -19.50 23.76
N LYS A 91 -35.15 -18.28 24.14
CA LYS A 91 -35.64 -17.66 25.40
C LYS A 91 -36.98 -16.95 25.28
N ARG A 92 -37.53 -16.79 24.06
CA ARG A 92 -38.82 -16.10 23.85
C ARG A 92 -40.05 -17.01 23.94
N ASP A 93 -39.87 -18.33 23.92
CA ASP A 93 -40.99 -19.29 23.92
C ASP A 93 -41.31 -19.90 25.30
N GLN A 94 -40.63 -19.47 26.37
CA GLN A 94 -40.89 -19.96 27.75
C GLN A 94 -41.78 -19.04 28.61
N ILE A 95 -42.36 -17.97 28.06
CA ILE A 95 -43.31 -17.10 28.77
C ILE A 95 -44.66 -17.20 28.06
N GLY A 96 -45.45 -18.24 28.35
CA GLY A 96 -46.78 -18.32 27.75
C GLY A 96 -47.53 -19.63 27.84
N VAL A 97 -47.39 -20.40 28.92
CA VAL A 97 -48.40 -21.41 29.28
C VAL A 97 -48.60 -21.35 30.80
N MET A 98 -49.45 -20.41 31.23
CA MET A 98 -50.13 -20.42 32.52
C MET A 98 -51.60 -20.70 32.26
#